data_AF-A0A176RSH6-F1
#
_entry.id   AF-A0A176RSH6-F1
#
_cell.length_a   1.000
_cell.length_b   1.000
_cell.length_c   1.000
_cell.angle_alpha   90.00
_cell.angle_beta   90.00
_cell.angle_gamma   90.00
#
_symmetry.space_group_name_H-M   'P 1'
#
loop_
_entity.id
_entity.type
_entity.pdbx_description
1 polymer ?
#
loop_
_entity_poly.entity_id
_entity_poly.type
_entity_poly.pdbx_seq_one_letter_code
_entity_poly.pdbx_strand_id
1 'polypeptide(L)'
;MCRFDNARSETNLETRLKQYEQAAKECSDSIDFYQQFEDSLSMLIPSLYFFNHEGQPNYKQTVKDDILTIMGWLEELQNHQINEQTTLIRKHIDDITSCYQPVEEIYQNLSTKIDSQSLNALCIAWQHKHLTNQTKGVSKRYHVDEFHFWLSYAEHQLDSKNEEQAEVISDSVFDSLDDLVRSSSLIEMVNSLIRPYLNSCKGQITQDTLNLIMFFHNHRAYKTGKRKGIAPIEILNRTKLDKHWTESLFEALSIRTNT
;
A
#
# COMPACT_ATOMS: atom_id res chain seq x y z
N MET A 1 -8.50 -50.17 -14.02
CA MET A 1 -9.83 -50.78 -13.85
C MET A 1 -10.76 -49.67 -13.41
N CYS A 2 -11.70 -49.27 -14.26
CA CYS A 2 -12.46 -48.05 -14.08
C CYS A 2 -13.47 -48.27 -12.93
N ARG A 3 -13.65 -47.31 -12.02
CA ARG A 3 -14.56 -47.44 -10.85
C ARG A 3 -16.03 -47.72 -11.22
N PHE A 4 -16.38 -47.58 -12.49
CA PHE A 4 -17.69 -47.88 -13.07
C PHE A 4 -17.92 -49.37 -13.34
N ASP A 5 -16.85 -50.17 -13.56
CA ASP A 5 -16.95 -51.60 -13.91
C ASP A 5 -17.41 -52.49 -12.73
N ASN A 6 -17.39 -51.96 -11.51
CA ASN A 6 -17.78 -52.65 -10.27
C ASN A 6 -19.18 -52.26 -9.75
N ALA A 7 -20.05 -51.67 -10.59
CA ALA A 7 -21.43 -51.35 -10.20
C ALA A 7 -22.29 -52.63 -10.12
N ARG A 8 -22.83 -52.95 -8.94
CA ARG A 8 -23.64 -54.16 -8.69
C ARG A 8 -25.06 -54.11 -9.28
N SER A 9 -25.49 -52.97 -9.81
CA SER A 9 -26.79 -52.78 -10.47
C SER A 9 -26.76 -51.55 -11.39
N GLU A 10 -27.66 -51.53 -12.39
CA GLU A 10 -27.81 -50.44 -13.36
C GLU A 10 -28.12 -49.09 -12.66
N THR A 11 -28.97 -49.10 -11.64
CA THR A 11 -29.29 -47.92 -10.83
C THR A 11 -28.08 -47.34 -10.08
N ASN A 12 -27.16 -48.21 -9.61
CA ASN A 12 -25.92 -47.76 -8.98
C ASN A 12 -24.94 -47.15 -9.99
N LEU A 13 -24.92 -47.66 -11.23
CA LEU A 13 -24.13 -47.10 -12.31
C LEU A 13 -24.65 -45.71 -12.69
N GLU A 14 -25.96 -45.56 -12.90
CA GLU A 14 -26.61 -44.27 -13.18
C GLU A 14 -26.35 -43.23 -12.10
N THR A 15 -26.44 -43.63 -10.82
CA THR A 15 -26.18 -42.73 -9.69
C THR A 15 -24.72 -42.26 -9.69
N ARG A 16 -23.78 -43.17 -9.96
CA ARG A 16 -22.34 -42.83 -10.05
C ARG A 16 -22.03 -41.94 -11.25
N LEU A 17 -22.67 -42.18 -12.39
CA LEU A 17 -22.52 -41.33 -13.58
C LEU A 17 -23.04 -39.91 -13.30
N LYS A 18 -24.24 -39.79 -12.71
CA LYS A 18 -24.78 -38.49 -12.29
C LYS A 18 -23.87 -37.76 -11.30
N GLN A 19 -23.33 -38.47 -10.31
CA GLN A 19 -22.38 -37.88 -9.36
C GLN A 19 -21.08 -37.43 -10.05
N TYR A 20 -20.58 -38.21 -11.00
CA TYR A 20 -19.40 -37.86 -11.78
C TYR A 20 -19.66 -36.63 -12.66
N GLU A 21 -20.78 -36.60 -13.39
CA GLU A 21 -21.19 -35.46 -14.23
C GLU A 21 -21.38 -34.20 -13.39
N GLN A 22 -22.03 -34.31 -12.22
CA GLN A 22 -22.20 -33.21 -11.28
C GLN A 22 -20.84 -32.70 -10.77
N ALA A 23 -19.96 -33.60 -10.31
CA ALA A 23 -18.64 -33.21 -9.83
C ALA A 23 -17.75 -32.62 -10.94
N ALA A 24 -17.85 -33.13 -12.17
CA ALA A 24 -17.13 -32.60 -13.32
C ALA A 24 -17.62 -31.18 -13.65
N LYS A 25 -18.94 -30.96 -13.61
CA LYS A 25 -19.53 -29.63 -13.80
C LYS A 25 -19.11 -28.67 -12.70
N GLU A 26 -19.25 -29.05 -11.43
CA GLU A 26 -18.82 -28.23 -10.28
C GLU A 26 -17.33 -27.86 -10.34
N CYS A 27 -16.49 -28.80 -10.79
CA CYS A 27 -15.07 -28.55 -11.02
C CYS A 27 -14.84 -27.53 -12.13
N SER A 28 -15.51 -27.67 -13.28
CA SER A 28 -15.43 -26.72 -14.39
C SER A 28 -15.90 -25.32 -13.96
N ASP A 29 -17.06 -25.23 -13.32
CA ASP A 29 -17.63 -23.97 -12.83
C ASP A 29 -16.67 -23.28 -11.84
N SER A 30 -15.98 -24.07 -10.99
CA SER A 30 -14.99 -23.54 -10.03
C SER A 30 -13.71 -23.05 -10.72
N ILE A 31 -13.26 -23.72 -11.77
CA ILE A 31 -12.11 -23.29 -12.58
C ILE A 31 -12.44 -21.99 -13.29
N ASP A 32 -13.61 -21.90 -13.92
CA ASP A 32 -14.06 -20.72 -14.64
C ASP A 32 -14.20 -19.52 -13.69
N PHE A 33 -14.79 -19.74 -12.51
CA PHE A 33 -14.87 -18.71 -11.46
C PHE A 33 -13.48 -18.21 -11.04
N TYR A 34 -12.54 -19.14 -10.76
CA TYR A 34 -11.19 -18.78 -10.36
C TYR A 34 -10.49 -17.95 -11.43
N GLN A 35 -10.61 -18.35 -12.70
CA GLN A 35 -9.95 -17.64 -13.80
C GLN A 35 -10.50 -16.22 -13.95
N GLN A 36 -11.83 -16.06 -13.95
CA GLN A 36 -12.45 -14.73 -14.08
C GLN A 36 -12.07 -13.81 -12.91
N PHE A 37 -11.97 -14.37 -11.70
CA PHE A 37 -11.52 -13.66 -10.52
C PHE A 37 -10.04 -13.25 -10.64
N GLU A 38 -9.16 -14.17 -11.05
CA GLU A 38 -7.74 -13.89 -11.28
C GLU A 38 -7.56 -12.79 -12.33
N ASP A 39 -8.23 -12.91 -13.47
CA ASP A 39 -8.15 -11.96 -14.57
C ASP A 39 -8.54 -10.55 -14.10
N SER A 40 -9.65 -10.44 -13.34
CA SER A 40 -10.10 -9.18 -12.76
C SER A 40 -9.06 -8.57 -11.80
N LEU A 41 -8.44 -9.40 -10.95
CA LEU A 41 -7.39 -8.94 -10.04
C LEU A 41 -6.10 -8.54 -10.77
N SER A 42 -5.76 -9.26 -11.84
CA SER A 42 -4.59 -8.97 -12.66
C SER A 42 -4.68 -7.61 -13.35
N MET A 43 -5.91 -7.14 -13.62
CA MET A 43 -6.19 -5.78 -14.13
C MET A 43 -6.25 -4.74 -13.03
N LEU A 44 -6.71 -5.10 -11.83
CA LEU A 44 -6.79 -4.20 -10.68
C LEU A 44 -5.43 -3.75 -10.16
N ILE A 45 -4.47 -4.67 -10.04
CA ILE A 45 -3.18 -4.31 -9.43
C ILE A 45 -2.45 -3.21 -10.22
N PRO A 46 -2.33 -3.29 -11.56
CA PRO A 46 -1.71 -2.23 -12.35
C PRO A 46 -2.49 -0.91 -12.35
N SER A 47 -3.82 -0.93 -12.23
CA SER A 47 -4.61 0.32 -12.16
C SER A 47 -4.40 1.07 -10.84
N LEU A 48 -3.91 0.39 -9.80
CA LEU A 48 -3.55 0.98 -8.52
C LEU A 48 -2.12 1.55 -8.46
N TYR A 49 -1.37 1.47 -9.57
CA TYR A 49 -0.04 2.06 -9.64
C TYR A 49 -0.14 3.58 -9.81
N PHE A 50 0.80 4.32 -9.23
CA PHE A 50 0.84 5.77 -9.35
C PHE A 50 1.22 6.23 -10.75
N PHE A 51 2.02 5.42 -11.46
CA PHE A 51 2.48 5.70 -12.81
C PHE A 51 2.09 4.56 -13.75
N ASN A 52 1.67 4.94 -14.95
CA ASN A 52 1.38 4.01 -16.02
C ASN A 52 2.68 3.45 -16.64
N HIS A 53 2.53 2.57 -17.63
CA HIS A 53 3.65 1.94 -18.33
C HIS A 53 4.53 2.92 -19.13
N GLU A 54 4.04 4.14 -19.41
CA GLU A 54 4.80 5.21 -20.07
C GLU A 54 5.43 6.17 -19.05
N GLY A 55 5.26 5.93 -17.74
CA GLY A 55 5.79 6.76 -16.65
C GLY A 55 5.01 8.03 -16.36
N GLN A 56 3.82 8.18 -16.95
CA GLN A 56 2.92 9.28 -16.66
C GLN A 56 2.06 8.97 -15.42
N PRO A 57 1.66 9.99 -14.64
CA PRO A 57 0.81 9.76 -13.48
C PRO A 57 -0.55 9.23 -13.91
N ASN A 58 -1.03 8.22 -13.20
CA ASN A 58 -2.41 7.80 -13.31
C ASN A 58 -3.29 8.84 -12.61
N TYR A 59 -4.24 9.42 -13.35
CA TYR A 59 -5.10 10.48 -12.82
C TYR A 59 -6.15 9.91 -11.87
N LYS A 60 -6.44 10.64 -10.80
CA LYS A 60 -7.43 10.27 -9.77
C LYS A 60 -8.76 9.78 -10.37
N GLN A 61 -9.29 10.51 -11.35
CA GLN A 61 -10.57 10.18 -11.97
C GLN A 61 -10.48 8.89 -12.79
N THR A 62 -9.41 8.71 -13.58
CA THR A 62 -9.19 7.49 -14.37
C THR A 62 -9.07 6.27 -13.46
N VAL A 63 -8.25 6.35 -12.41
CA VAL A 63 -8.09 5.25 -11.43
C VAL A 63 -9.41 4.92 -10.76
N LYS A 64 -10.18 5.94 -10.38
CA LYS A 64 -11.52 5.76 -9.80
C LYS A 64 -12.43 4.99 -10.75
N ASP A 65 -12.48 5.38 -12.02
CA ASP A 65 -13.34 4.76 -13.02
C ASP A 65 -12.89 3.32 -13.33
N ASP A 66 -11.58 3.06 -13.40
CA ASP A 66 -11.01 1.73 -13.59
C ASP A 66 -11.36 0.78 -12.44
N ILE A 67 -11.16 1.23 -11.19
CA ILE A 67 -11.52 0.43 -10.01
C ILE A 67 -13.02 0.13 -10.01
N LEU A 68 -13.88 1.13 -10.26
CA LEU A 68 -15.34 0.95 -10.25
C LEU A 68 -15.82 0.01 -11.37
N THR A 69 -15.14 0.01 -12.51
CA THR A 69 -15.37 -0.92 -13.63
C THR A 69 -15.03 -2.34 -13.22
N ILE A 70 -13.84 -2.56 -12.65
CA ILE A 70 -13.42 -3.89 -12.17
C ILE A 70 -14.33 -4.39 -11.04
N MET A 71 -14.77 -3.52 -10.13
CA MET A 71 -15.75 -3.89 -9.11
C MET A 71 -17.06 -4.39 -9.74
N GLY A 72 -17.47 -3.82 -10.87
CA GLY A 72 -18.64 -4.28 -11.63
C GLY A 72 -18.45 -5.71 -12.15
N TRP A 73 -17.30 -6.00 -12.77
CA TRP A 73 -16.98 -7.35 -13.24
C TRP A 73 -16.90 -8.38 -12.12
N LEU A 74 -16.32 -7.99 -10.97
CA LEU A 74 -16.28 -8.85 -9.79
C LEU A 74 -17.68 -9.14 -9.22
N GLU A 75 -18.60 -8.18 -9.29
CA GLU A 75 -19.99 -8.35 -8.86
C GLU A 75 -20.77 -9.31 -9.78
N GLU A 76 -20.43 -9.37 -11.07
CA GLU A 76 -21.02 -10.31 -12.03
C GLU A 76 -20.69 -11.77 -11.71
N LEU A 77 -19.67 -12.05 -10.91
CA LEU A 77 -19.35 -13.40 -10.42
C LEU A 77 -20.39 -13.94 -9.42
N GLN A 78 -21.37 -13.13 -9.00
CA GLN A 78 -22.48 -13.49 -8.10
C GLN A 78 -22.03 -14.14 -6.78
N ASN A 79 -20.82 -13.83 -6.32
CA ASN A 79 -20.30 -14.32 -5.06
C ASN A 79 -20.57 -13.32 -3.93
N HIS A 80 -21.26 -13.77 -2.89
CA HIS A 80 -21.65 -12.91 -1.76
C HIS A 80 -20.45 -12.23 -1.08
N GLN A 81 -19.36 -12.95 -0.84
CA GLN A 81 -18.19 -12.40 -0.16
C GLN A 81 -17.50 -11.34 -1.02
N ILE A 82 -17.43 -11.56 -2.33
CA ILE A 82 -16.88 -10.59 -3.28
C ILE A 82 -17.74 -9.33 -3.28
N ASN A 83 -19.07 -9.47 -3.36
CA ASN A 83 -20.01 -8.34 -3.39
C ASN A 83 -19.96 -7.50 -2.11
N GLU A 84 -19.74 -8.13 -0.95
CA GLU A 84 -19.51 -7.40 0.30
C GLU A 84 -18.24 -6.53 0.23
N GLN A 85 -17.15 -7.08 -0.31
CA GLN A 85 -15.89 -6.33 -0.45
C GLN A 85 -15.99 -5.23 -1.50
N THR A 86 -16.61 -5.49 -2.65
CA THR A 86 -16.78 -4.47 -3.71
C THR A 86 -17.63 -3.30 -3.21
N THR A 87 -18.69 -3.58 -2.44
CA THR A 87 -19.53 -2.54 -1.82
C THR A 87 -18.72 -1.65 -0.87
N LEU A 88 -17.83 -2.23 -0.07
CA LEU A 88 -16.94 -1.47 0.82
C LEU A 88 -15.96 -0.59 0.02
N ILE A 89 -15.36 -1.13 -1.04
CA ILE A 89 -14.45 -0.39 -1.92
C ILE A 89 -15.19 0.78 -2.58
N ARG A 90 -16.38 0.53 -3.16
CA ARG A 90 -17.23 1.58 -3.77
C ARG A 90 -17.56 2.69 -2.78
N LYS A 91 -17.89 2.34 -1.55
CA LYS A 91 -18.22 3.32 -0.49
C LYS A 91 -17.04 4.24 -0.16
N HIS A 92 -15.81 3.72 -0.22
CA HIS A 92 -14.59 4.44 0.14
C HIS A 92 -13.74 4.85 -1.07
N ILE A 93 -14.31 4.82 -2.28
CA ILE A 93 -13.54 5.02 -3.52
C ILE A 93 -12.84 6.40 -3.57
N ASP A 94 -13.51 7.43 -3.07
CA ASP A 94 -12.94 8.79 -3.02
C ASP A 94 -11.77 8.89 -2.03
N ASP A 95 -11.83 8.14 -0.93
CA ASP A 95 -10.76 8.07 0.07
C ASP A 95 -9.55 7.30 -0.52
N ILE A 96 -9.81 6.15 -1.15
CA ILE A 96 -8.80 5.28 -1.78
C ILE A 96 -8.03 6.05 -2.86
N THR A 97 -8.73 6.86 -3.66
CA THR A 97 -8.14 7.60 -4.79
C THR A 97 -7.61 8.99 -4.41
N SER A 98 -7.74 9.39 -3.14
CA SER A 98 -7.28 10.72 -2.69
C SER A 98 -5.76 10.93 -2.84
N CYS A 99 -4.96 9.86 -2.77
CA CYS A 99 -3.51 9.91 -2.85
C CYS A 99 -2.96 10.23 -4.25
N TYR A 100 -3.78 10.14 -5.31
CA TYR A 100 -3.33 10.39 -6.69
C TYR A 100 -3.20 11.87 -7.02
N GLN A 101 -4.03 12.73 -6.42
CA GLN A 101 -3.96 14.17 -6.68
C GLN A 101 -2.59 14.77 -6.29
N PRO A 102 -2.03 14.47 -5.09
CA PRO A 102 -0.67 14.90 -4.76
C PRO A 102 0.42 14.37 -5.71
N VAL A 103 0.25 13.16 -6.27
CA VAL A 103 1.17 12.59 -7.27
C VAL A 103 1.15 13.43 -8.53
N GLU A 104 -0.05 13.78 -9.02
CA GLU A 104 -0.24 14.64 -10.18
C GLU A 104 0.43 16.01 -9.95
N GLU A 105 0.21 16.62 -8.78
CA GLU A 105 0.81 17.92 -8.42
C GLU A 105 2.34 17.87 -8.40
N ILE A 106 2.95 16.82 -7.82
CA ILE A 106 4.40 16.65 -7.82
C ILE A 106 4.93 16.45 -9.24
N TYR A 107 4.28 15.60 -10.04
CA TYR A 107 4.68 15.36 -11.41
C TYR A 107 4.63 16.65 -12.25
N GLN A 108 3.55 17.43 -12.14
CA GLN A 108 3.44 18.74 -12.82
C GLN A 108 4.52 19.72 -12.37
N ASN A 109 4.89 19.72 -11.09
CA ASN A 109 5.98 20.56 -10.62
C ASN A 109 7.35 20.13 -11.19
N LEU A 110 7.59 18.82 -11.30
CA LEU A 110 8.83 18.27 -11.84
C LEU A 110 8.93 18.45 -13.37
N SER A 111 7.81 18.35 -14.09
CA SER A 111 7.77 18.50 -15.55
C SER A 111 8.12 19.91 -16.04
N THR A 112 8.06 20.92 -15.16
CA THR A 112 8.56 22.27 -15.47
C THR A 112 10.08 22.38 -15.50
N LYS A 113 10.79 21.39 -14.93
CA LYS A 113 12.25 21.42 -14.71
C LYS A 113 13.00 20.33 -15.46
N ILE A 114 12.32 19.22 -15.77
CA ILE A 114 12.88 18.02 -16.35
C ILE A 114 12.08 17.70 -17.61
N ASP A 115 12.76 17.26 -18.67
CA ASP A 115 12.09 16.82 -19.87
C ASP A 115 11.20 15.59 -19.59
N SER A 116 10.15 15.43 -20.39
CA SER A 116 9.15 14.40 -20.16
C SER A 116 9.72 12.98 -20.22
N GLN A 117 10.73 12.74 -21.06
CA GLN A 117 11.26 11.39 -21.27
C GLN A 117 12.09 10.94 -20.08
N SER A 118 12.98 11.80 -19.59
CA SER A 118 13.77 11.55 -18.37
C SER A 118 12.86 11.47 -17.15
N LEU A 119 11.90 12.38 -17.00
CA LEU A 119 10.99 12.38 -15.87
C LEU A 119 10.14 11.09 -15.82
N ASN A 120 9.57 10.68 -16.95
CA ASN A 120 8.78 9.45 -17.03
C ASN A 120 9.61 8.23 -16.65
N ALA A 121 10.84 8.12 -17.17
CA ALA A 121 11.73 7.02 -16.82
C ALA A 121 12.08 7.01 -15.32
N LEU A 122 12.33 8.18 -14.71
CA LEU A 122 12.54 8.29 -13.27
C LEU A 122 11.30 7.89 -12.47
N CYS A 123 10.10 8.25 -12.92
CA CYS A 123 8.84 7.84 -12.28
C CYS A 123 8.66 6.31 -12.32
N ILE A 124 8.96 5.67 -13.45
CA ILE A 124 8.92 4.20 -13.57
C ILE A 124 9.97 3.55 -12.66
N ALA A 125 11.20 4.07 -12.66
CA ALA A 125 12.27 3.59 -11.79
C ALA A 125 11.87 3.67 -10.31
N TRP A 126 11.34 4.82 -9.88
CA TRP A 126 10.85 5.04 -8.52
C TRP A 126 9.73 4.05 -8.17
N GLN A 127 8.76 3.82 -9.06
CA GLN A 127 7.68 2.88 -8.85
C GLN A 127 8.21 1.46 -8.62
N HIS A 128 9.15 1.00 -9.44
CA HIS A 128 9.76 -0.31 -9.27
C HIS A 128 10.58 -0.43 -7.98
N LYS A 129 11.31 0.61 -7.58
CA LYS A 129 12.00 0.67 -6.28
C LYS A 129 11.03 0.46 -5.11
N HIS A 130 9.82 1.03 -5.18
CA HIS A 130 8.78 0.81 -4.17
C HIS A 130 8.20 -0.60 -4.22
N LEU A 131 7.90 -1.14 -5.40
CA LEU A 131 7.38 -2.50 -5.57
C LEU A 131 8.38 -3.57 -5.08
N THR A 132 9.69 -3.33 -5.19
CA THR A 132 10.73 -4.21 -4.61
C THR A 132 10.59 -4.39 -3.10
N ASN A 133 10.09 -3.38 -2.38
CA ASN A 133 9.88 -3.45 -0.93
C ASN A 133 8.59 -4.20 -0.55
N GLN A 134 7.62 -4.26 -1.46
CA GLN A 134 6.30 -4.88 -1.24
C GLN A 134 6.26 -6.35 -1.71
N THR A 135 7.15 -6.73 -2.63
CA THR A 135 7.16 -8.06 -3.25
C THR A 135 8.27 -8.97 -2.70
N LYS A 136 8.10 -10.29 -2.86
CA LYS A 136 9.06 -11.32 -2.42
C LYS A 136 9.42 -12.25 -3.58
N GLY A 137 10.56 -12.92 -3.47
CA GLY A 137 10.97 -13.97 -4.42
C GLY A 137 11.27 -13.45 -5.83
N VAL A 138 10.77 -14.14 -6.86
CA VAL A 138 11.08 -13.86 -8.27
C VAL A 138 10.59 -12.50 -8.72
N SER A 139 9.39 -12.08 -8.31
CA SER A 139 8.84 -10.75 -8.63
C SER A 139 9.69 -9.61 -8.08
N LYS A 140 10.35 -9.83 -6.93
CA LYS A 140 11.28 -8.84 -6.37
C LYS A 140 12.47 -8.62 -7.30
N ARG A 141 13.03 -9.69 -7.86
CA ARG A 141 14.16 -9.61 -8.80
C ARG A 141 13.77 -8.84 -10.06
N TYR A 142 12.60 -9.15 -10.62
CA TYR A 142 12.06 -8.42 -11.77
C TYR A 142 12.02 -6.90 -11.50
N HIS A 143 11.46 -6.47 -10.37
CA HIS A 143 11.41 -5.03 -10.04
C HIS A 143 12.77 -4.40 -9.76
N VAL A 144 13.74 -5.16 -9.24
CA VAL A 144 15.12 -4.67 -9.10
C VAL A 144 15.74 -4.45 -10.48
N ASP A 145 15.56 -5.39 -11.40
CA ASP A 145 16.11 -5.31 -12.76
C ASP A 145 15.47 -4.14 -13.53
N GLU A 146 14.14 -3.98 -13.46
CA GLU A 146 13.42 -2.83 -14.04
C GLU A 146 13.88 -1.50 -13.43
N PHE A 147 14.02 -1.43 -12.10
CA PHE A 147 14.51 -0.22 -11.43
C PHE A 147 15.86 0.24 -12.00
N HIS A 148 16.83 -0.67 -12.11
CA HIS A 148 18.15 -0.34 -12.63
C HIS A 148 18.13 0.03 -14.11
N PHE A 149 17.31 -0.66 -14.92
CA PHE A 149 17.15 -0.35 -16.33
C PHE A 149 16.63 1.08 -16.54
N TRP A 150 15.52 1.43 -15.90
CA TRP A 150 14.88 2.73 -16.08
C TRP A 150 15.69 3.88 -15.48
N LEU A 151 16.37 3.65 -14.34
CA LEU A 151 17.27 4.64 -13.77
C LEU A 151 18.44 4.93 -14.70
N SER A 152 19.13 3.89 -15.19
CA SER A 152 20.24 4.05 -16.13
C SER A 152 19.78 4.71 -17.43
N TYR A 153 18.60 4.35 -17.95
CA TYR A 153 18.01 5.01 -19.11
C TYR A 153 17.76 6.49 -18.86
N ALA A 154 17.17 6.86 -17.73
CA ALA A 154 16.91 8.25 -17.37
C ALA A 154 18.21 9.05 -17.22
N GLU A 155 19.21 8.51 -16.51
CA GLU A 155 20.51 9.14 -16.32
C GLU A 155 21.21 9.39 -17.66
N HIS A 156 21.13 8.44 -18.60
CA HIS A 156 21.66 8.62 -19.95
C HIS A 156 20.91 9.68 -20.77
N GLN A 157 19.61 9.91 -20.52
CA GLN A 157 18.85 10.98 -21.20
C GLN A 157 19.13 12.35 -20.59
N LEU A 158 19.29 12.41 -19.26
CA LEU A 158 19.70 13.62 -18.54
C LEU A 158 21.13 14.03 -18.90
N ASP A 159 21.95 13.07 -19.31
CA ASP A 159 23.35 13.29 -19.69
C ASP A 159 23.48 13.81 -21.12
N SER A 160 23.92 15.07 -21.24
CA SER A 160 24.73 15.45 -22.40
C SER A 160 26.21 15.69 -22.06
N LYS A 161 26.61 15.88 -20.78
CA LYS A 161 27.97 16.29 -20.35
C LYS A 161 28.34 16.09 -18.85
N ASN A 162 27.48 15.60 -17.95
CA ASN A 162 27.80 15.57 -16.50
C ASN A 162 26.97 14.55 -15.68
N GLU A 163 27.57 13.41 -15.36
CA GLU A 163 26.98 12.32 -14.56
C GLU A 163 26.55 12.75 -13.14
N GLU A 164 27.34 13.60 -12.46
CA GLU A 164 27.05 14.05 -11.08
C GLU A 164 25.76 14.89 -11.02
N GLN A 165 25.46 15.62 -12.10
CA GLN A 165 24.23 16.41 -12.19
C GLN A 165 23.01 15.53 -12.42
N ALA A 166 23.15 14.44 -13.19
CA ALA A 166 22.07 13.49 -13.43
C ALA A 166 21.67 12.78 -12.13
N GLU A 167 22.65 12.32 -11.33
CA GLU A 167 22.41 11.69 -10.03
C GLU A 167 21.65 12.64 -9.08
N VAL A 168 22.07 13.91 -8.99
CA VAL A 168 21.40 14.93 -8.15
C VAL A 168 19.95 15.16 -8.58
N ILE A 169 19.66 15.16 -9.89
CA ILE A 169 18.29 15.31 -10.40
C ILE A 169 17.46 14.08 -10.05
N SER A 170 17.98 12.87 -10.29
CA SER A 170 17.33 11.60 -9.97
C SER A 170 16.96 11.52 -8.49
N ASP A 171 17.91 11.84 -7.61
CA ASP A 171 17.69 11.87 -6.16
C ASP A 171 16.63 12.90 -5.77
N SER A 172 16.66 14.10 -6.35
CA SER A 172 15.66 15.14 -6.08
C SER A 172 14.25 14.72 -6.50
N VAL A 173 14.10 13.99 -7.62
CA VAL A 173 12.81 13.44 -8.06
C VAL A 173 12.33 12.39 -7.07
N PHE A 174 13.22 11.48 -6.68
CA PHE A 174 12.89 10.38 -5.78
C PHE A 174 12.50 10.88 -4.39
N ASP A 175 13.21 11.87 -3.86
CA ASP A 175 12.88 12.50 -2.59
C ASP A 175 11.51 13.19 -2.64
N SER A 176 11.20 13.88 -3.74
CA SER A 176 9.89 14.52 -3.94
C SER A 176 8.76 13.49 -3.93
N LEU A 177 8.96 12.36 -4.60
CA LEU A 177 7.96 11.28 -4.66
C LEU A 177 7.87 10.48 -3.34
N ASP A 178 8.98 10.29 -2.63
CA ASP A 178 9.00 9.58 -1.34
C ASP A 178 8.20 10.29 -0.25
N ASP A 179 8.11 11.62 -0.30
CA ASP A 179 7.30 12.40 0.64
C ASP A 179 5.80 12.05 0.58
N LEU A 180 5.31 11.56 -0.57
CA LEU A 180 3.94 11.02 -0.70
C LEU A 180 3.75 9.78 0.16
N VAL A 181 4.65 8.80 0.05
CA VAL A 181 4.58 7.51 0.75
C VAL A 181 4.81 7.67 2.26
N ARG A 182 5.56 8.69 2.67
CA ARG A 182 5.74 9.04 4.08
C ARG A 182 4.42 9.47 4.73
N SER A 183 3.53 10.15 4.01
CA SER A 183 2.27 10.63 4.58
C SER A 183 1.30 9.50 4.98
N SER A 184 1.20 8.44 4.17
CA SER A 184 0.34 7.28 4.46
C SER A 184 0.92 6.36 5.54
N SER A 185 2.22 6.08 5.48
CA SER A 185 2.92 5.30 6.50
C SER A 185 2.94 5.98 7.88
N LEU A 186 2.92 7.33 7.94
CA LEU A 186 2.73 8.07 9.18
C LEU A 186 1.35 7.81 9.80
N ILE A 187 0.28 7.81 9.01
CA ILE A 187 -1.08 7.53 9.50
C ILE A 187 -1.18 6.07 9.96
N GLU A 188 -0.65 5.11 9.18
CA GLU A 188 -0.61 3.70 9.56
C GLU A 188 0.25 3.44 10.81
N MET A 189 1.37 4.14 10.95
CA MET A 189 2.22 4.10 12.14
C MET A 189 1.51 4.69 13.35
N VAL A 190 0.85 5.85 13.22
CA VAL A 190 0.05 6.47 14.30
C VAL A 190 -1.08 5.52 14.71
N ASN A 191 -1.80 4.95 13.75
CA ASN A 191 -2.88 3.99 14.00
C ASN A 191 -2.37 2.73 14.70
N SER A 192 -1.25 2.15 14.24
CA SER A 192 -0.63 0.97 14.87
C SER A 192 -0.08 1.26 16.26
N LEU A 193 0.36 2.50 16.49
CA LEU A 193 0.90 2.96 17.76
C LEU A 193 -0.20 3.20 18.80
N ILE A 194 -1.34 3.74 18.39
CA ILE A 194 -2.45 4.08 19.28
C ILE A 194 -3.36 2.86 19.55
N ARG A 195 -3.59 2.00 18.55
CA ARG A 195 -4.53 0.86 18.59
C ARG A 195 -4.34 -0.08 19.81
N PRO A 196 -3.12 -0.45 20.26
CA PRO A 196 -2.94 -1.28 21.45
C PRO A 196 -3.52 -0.67 22.74
N TYR A 197 -3.47 0.65 22.88
CA TYR A 197 -4.03 1.35 24.04
C TYR A 197 -5.55 1.43 23.94
N LEU A 198 -6.10 1.73 22.76
CA LEU A 198 -7.56 1.80 22.56
C LEU A 198 -8.24 0.45 22.78
N ASN A 199 -7.62 -0.64 22.30
CA ASN A 199 -8.13 -2.00 22.49
C ASN A 199 -8.13 -2.40 23.97
N SER A 200 -7.10 -1.99 24.72
CA SER A 200 -7.01 -2.22 26.16
C SER A 200 -8.09 -1.47 26.95
N CYS A 201 -8.53 -0.31 26.45
CA CYS A 201 -9.57 0.51 27.08
C CYS A 201 -11.01 0.13 26.69
N LYS A 202 -11.23 -0.95 25.90
CA LYS A 202 -12.57 -1.40 25.44
C LYS A 202 -13.44 -0.28 24.85
N GLY A 203 -12.82 0.70 24.19
CA GLY A 203 -13.52 1.84 23.57
C GLY A 203 -13.94 2.98 24.52
N GLN A 204 -13.68 2.88 25.83
CA GLN A 204 -13.87 4.00 26.77
C GLN A 204 -12.62 4.88 26.81
N ILE A 205 -12.50 5.75 25.82
CA ILE A 205 -11.37 6.68 25.70
C ILE A 205 -11.80 8.05 26.21
N THR A 206 -11.04 8.58 27.17
CA THR A 206 -11.19 9.97 27.63
C THR A 206 -10.11 10.84 27.01
N GLN A 207 -10.33 12.15 26.97
CA GLN A 207 -9.33 13.11 26.51
C GLN A 207 -8.04 13.03 27.35
N ASP A 208 -8.15 12.73 28.65
CA ASP A 208 -6.99 12.55 29.52
C ASP A 208 -6.14 11.34 29.13
N THR A 209 -6.78 10.24 28.72
CA THR A 209 -6.08 9.07 28.17
C THR A 209 -5.34 9.41 26.88
N LEU A 210 -5.96 10.19 25.98
CA LEU A 210 -5.30 10.64 24.74
C LEU A 210 -4.11 11.57 25.04
N ASN A 211 -4.28 12.51 25.97
CA ASN A 211 -3.23 13.42 26.41
C ASN A 211 -2.05 12.65 27.00
N LEU A 212 -2.31 11.58 27.78
CA LEU A 212 -1.29 10.73 28.36
C LEU A 212 -0.53 9.93 27.29
N ILE A 213 -1.24 9.35 26.31
CA ILE A 213 -0.62 8.64 25.17
C ILE A 213 0.28 9.60 24.39
N MET A 214 -0.23 10.78 24.05
CA MET A 214 0.53 11.82 23.35
C MET A 214 1.79 12.22 24.13
N PHE A 215 1.64 12.48 25.44
CA PHE A 215 2.75 12.85 26.31
C PHE A 215 3.81 11.75 26.37
N PHE A 216 3.41 10.51 26.65
CA PHE A 216 4.32 9.37 26.73
C PHE A 216 5.10 9.16 25.42
N HIS A 217 4.42 9.22 24.27
CA HIS A 217 5.05 8.96 22.99
C HIS A 217 6.04 10.05 22.57
N ASN A 218 5.79 11.31 22.91
CA ASN A 218 6.70 12.41 22.58
C ASN A 218 7.94 12.46 23.47
N HIS A 219 7.86 11.95 24.71
CA HIS A 219 8.93 12.09 25.71
C HIS A 219 9.73 10.80 25.96
N ARG A 220 9.25 9.63 25.52
CA ARG A 220 10.02 8.38 25.64
C ARG A 220 11.12 8.29 24.58
N ALA A 221 12.31 7.86 24.98
CA ALA A 221 13.39 7.58 24.04
C ALA A 221 13.11 6.33 23.18
N TYR A 222 13.54 6.34 21.92
CA TYR A 222 13.50 5.14 21.07
C TYR A 222 14.42 4.05 21.64
N LYS A 223 13.94 2.81 21.67
CA LYS A 223 14.69 1.66 22.19
C LYS A 223 15.69 1.07 21.19
N THR A 224 15.44 1.25 19.90
CA THR A 224 16.18 0.61 18.80
C THR A 224 16.25 1.53 17.57
N GLY A 225 17.09 1.16 16.58
CA GLY A 225 17.21 1.87 15.31
C GLY A 225 18.17 3.07 15.34
N LYS A 226 18.23 3.81 14.22
CA LYS A 226 19.13 4.97 14.03
C LYS A 226 18.96 6.09 15.07
N ARG A 227 17.80 6.14 15.74
CA ARG A 227 17.42 7.18 16.73
C ARG A 227 17.43 6.66 18.16
N LYS A 228 18.05 5.50 18.41
CA LYS A 228 18.09 4.87 19.74
C LYS A 228 18.62 5.86 20.80
N GLY A 229 17.91 5.96 21.92
CA GLY A 229 18.26 6.84 23.03
C GLY A 229 17.79 8.29 22.87
N ILE A 230 17.18 8.66 21.75
CA ILE A 230 16.63 9.99 21.50
C ILE A 230 15.09 9.92 21.55
N ALA A 231 14.44 10.87 22.21
CA ALA A 231 13.00 11.03 22.24
C ALA A 231 12.49 11.87 21.06
N PRO A 232 11.27 11.64 20.56
CA PRO A 232 10.72 12.40 19.42
C PRO A 232 10.74 13.92 19.61
N ILE A 233 10.44 14.41 20.82
CA ILE A 233 10.46 15.85 21.10
C ILE A 233 11.87 16.46 21.03
N GLU A 234 12.91 15.67 21.32
CA GLU A 234 14.30 16.12 21.19
C GLU A 234 14.71 16.28 19.72
N ILE A 235 14.14 15.46 18.84
CA ILE A 235 14.34 15.58 17.40
C ILE A 235 13.64 16.83 16.87
N LEU A 236 12.40 17.05 17.33
CA LEU A 236 11.59 18.18 16.90
C LEU A 236 12.20 19.52 17.33
N ASN A 237 12.59 19.63 18.60
CA ASN A 237 13.05 20.88 19.19
C ASN A 237 14.57 21.05 19.11
N ARG A 238 15.31 20.00 18.71
CA ARG A 238 16.79 19.95 18.70
C ARG A 238 17.42 20.22 20.07
N THR A 239 16.66 20.03 21.14
CA THR A 239 17.09 20.20 22.54
C THR A 239 16.94 18.88 23.27
N LYS A 240 17.94 18.50 24.06
CA LYS A 240 17.83 17.30 24.90
C LYS A 240 16.83 17.51 26.02
N LEU A 241 16.15 16.43 26.40
CA LEU A 241 15.33 16.40 27.60
C LEU A 241 16.24 16.32 28.82
N ASP A 242 16.03 17.22 29.78
CA ASP A 242 16.82 17.25 31.01
C ASP A 242 16.41 16.16 32.01
N LYS A 243 15.24 15.55 31.83
CA LYS A 243 14.63 14.60 32.77
C LYS A 243 14.00 13.42 32.05
N HIS A 244 13.85 12.32 32.78
CA HIS A 244 13.12 11.17 32.28
C HIS A 244 11.63 11.48 32.19
N TRP A 245 10.94 10.93 31.18
CA TRP A 245 9.53 11.27 30.90
C TRP A 245 8.57 11.03 32.09
N THR A 246 8.86 10.06 32.96
CA THR A 246 8.06 9.81 34.17
C THR A 246 8.18 10.95 35.17
N GLU A 247 9.37 11.52 35.34
CA GLU A 247 9.60 12.66 36.24
C GLU A 247 8.88 13.90 35.70
N SER A 248 9.00 14.16 34.40
CA SER A 248 8.27 15.25 33.74
C SER A 248 6.75 15.09 33.84
N LEU A 249 6.24 13.86 33.81
CA LEU A 249 4.81 13.59 34.00
C LEU A 249 4.36 13.91 35.42
N PHE A 250 5.11 13.46 36.43
CA PHE A 250 4.77 13.73 37.84
C PHE A 250 4.84 15.22 38.16
N GLU A 251 5.78 15.96 37.59
CA GLU A 251 5.84 17.42 37.72
C GLU A 251 4.60 18.09 37.10
N ALA A 252 4.24 17.70 35.86
CA ALA A 252 3.07 18.24 35.18
C ALA A 252 1.76 17.97 35.95
N LEU A 253 1.64 16.81 36.60
CA LEU A 253 0.48 16.46 37.44
C LEU A 253 0.48 17.21 38.78
N SER A 254 1.65 17.40 39.40
CA SER A 254 1.79 18.10 40.68
C SER A 254 1.49 19.60 40.56
N ILE A 255 1.74 20.19 39.39
CA ILE A 255 1.37 21.58 39.09
C ILE A 255 -0.15 21.73 38.97
N ARG A 256 -0.84 20.75 38.38
CA ARG A 256 -2.31 20.77 38.22
C ARG A 256 -3.10 20.58 39.52
N THR A 257 -2.53 19.95 40.55
CA THR A 257 -3.21 19.74 41.84
C THR A 257 -3.11 20.94 42.79
N ASN A 258 -2.31 21.96 42.45
CA ASN A 258 -2.12 23.18 43.26
C ASN A 258 -2.86 24.41 42.68
N THR A 259 -3.76 24.19 41.72
CA THR A 259 -4.71 25.16 41.14
C THR A 259 -6.11 24.60 41.22
#